data_AF-A0A7G5IJV8-F1
#
_entry.id   AF-A0A7G5IJV8-F1
#
_cell.length_a   1.000
_cell.length_b   1.000
_cell.length_c   1.000
_cell.angle_alpha   90.00
_cell.angle_beta   90.00
_cell.angle_gamma   90.00
#
_symmetry.space_group_name_H-M   'P 1'
#
loop_
_entity.id
_entity.type
_entity.pdbx_description
1 polymer ?
#
loop_
_entity_poly.entity_id
_entity_poly.type
_entity_poly.pdbx_seq_one_letter_code
_entity_poly.pdbx_strand_id
1 'polypeptide(L)'
;MVDYATWTGLNWSSGAVDLPQQAFGYRLLVKTDVPGTPMYAHRDDQGDFIGYNPGVCSAMGADASLFVLLHELGHIKHGHTDPSRGTDGYGYGNAGRVGRETHADEYACAQAIALYPNDAGNIYTAAHSYFTRTNGDGGGHHPPDIQRAASMEQQWRLRSTFDTQIRFHNDDAFPKTGARSVLAWLGVSLVEQQDMLATIEAKGSAALRGPTKKGWTYAKALTLVRDIKVGCRFIGTPVPPRLIIEGFNPYN
;
A
#
# COMPACT_ATOMS: atom_id res chain seq x y z
N MET A 1 6.42 7.86 -12.51
CA MET A 1 5.79 7.20 -11.35
C MET A 1 4.35 7.67 -11.32
N VAL A 2 3.37 6.75 -11.30
CA VAL A 2 1.96 7.12 -11.17
C VAL A 2 1.69 7.48 -9.71
N ASP A 3 1.19 8.70 -9.46
CA ASP A 3 0.81 9.10 -8.11
C ASP A 3 -0.41 8.29 -7.61
N TYR A 4 -0.54 8.18 -6.29
CA TYR A 4 -1.57 7.33 -5.67
C TYR A 4 -3.00 7.79 -5.99
N ALA A 5 -3.23 9.10 -6.10
CA ALA A 5 -4.53 9.67 -6.41
C ALA A 5 -4.95 9.34 -7.85
N THR A 6 -4.02 9.39 -8.79
CA THR A 6 -4.20 8.97 -10.18
C THR A 6 -4.53 7.49 -10.23
N TRP A 7 -3.81 6.65 -9.48
CA TRP A 7 -4.05 5.21 -9.44
C TRP A 7 -5.43 4.86 -8.85
N THR A 8 -5.77 5.42 -7.69
CA THR A 8 -7.06 5.16 -7.02
C THR A 8 -8.25 5.81 -7.74
N GLY A 9 -8.00 6.88 -8.49
CA GLY A 9 -8.96 7.52 -9.39
C GLY A 9 -9.19 6.79 -10.71
N LEU A 10 -8.44 5.71 -10.99
CA LEU A 10 -8.67 4.90 -12.18
C LEU A 10 -10.07 4.27 -12.12
N ASN A 11 -10.86 4.52 -13.15
CA ASN A 11 -12.16 3.88 -13.27
C ASN A 11 -12.00 2.47 -13.84
N TRP A 12 -11.88 1.50 -12.93
CA TRP A 12 -11.79 0.10 -13.30
C TRP A 12 -13.09 -0.48 -13.89
N SER A 13 -14.24 0.16 -13.65
CA SER A 13 -15.58 -0.41 -13.90
C SER A 13 -16.03 -0.47 -15.37
N SER A 14 -15.24 0.05 -16.31
CA SER A 14 -15.63 0.17 -17.72
C SER A 14 -14.91 -0.78 -18.69
N GLY A 15 -14.11 -1.72 -18.19
CA GLY A 15 -13.46 -2.74 -19.03
C GLY A 15 -12.27 -2.24 -19.86
N ALA A 16 -12.11 -0.92 -20.04
CA ALA A 16 -10.91 -0.29 -20.56
C ALA A 16 -10.36 0.66 -19.49
N VAL A 17 -9.35 0.20 -18.76
CA VAL A 17 -8.51 1.10 -17.99
C VAL A 17 -7.33 1.43 -18.88
N ASP A 18 -7.25 2.66 -19.39
CA ASP A 18 -6.04 3.15 -20.04
C ASP A 18 -5.01 3.45 -18.94
N LEU A 19 -4.37 2.39 -18.44
CA LEU A 19 -3.15 2.55 -17.68
C LEU A 19 -2.10 3.15 -18.63
N PRO A 20 -1.33 4.16 -18.21
CA PRO A 20 -0.23 4.66 -19.02
C PRO A 20 0.62 3.46 -19.45
N GLN A 21 0.93 3.36 -20.75
CA GLN A 21 1.68 2.24 -21.32
C GLN A 21 3.00 1.94 -20.56
N GLN A 22 3.50 2.89 -19.76
CA GLN A 22 4.72 2.81 -18.96
C GLN A 22 4.58 3.35 -17.50
N ALA A 23 3.59 2.91 -16.72
CA ALA A 23 3.37 3.39 -15.35
C ALA A 23 4.61 3.33 -14.41
N PHE A 24 5.45 2.30 -14.58
CA PHE A 24 6.64 2.03 -13.78
C PHE A 24 7.89 1.74 -14.64
N GLY A 25 7.89 2.20 -15.89
CA GLY A 25 8.94 1.86 -16.86
C GLY A 25 8.80 0.48 -17.49
N TYR A 26 7.69 -0.22 -17.23
CA TYR A 26 7.34 -1.49 -17.86
C TYR A 26 6.07 -1.35 -18.69
N ARG A 27 5.96 -2.18 -19.74
CA ARG A 27 4.76 -2.25 -20.58
C ARG A 27 3.63 -2.88 -19.78
N LEU A 28 2.49 -2.19 -19.70
CA LEU A 28 1.24 -2.75 -19.18
C LEU A 28 0.32 -3.06 -20.36
N LEU A 29 -0.12 -4.31 -20.48
CA LEU A 29 -0.89 -4.81 -21.62
C LEU A 29 -2.21 -5.42 -21.16
N VAL A 30 -3.31 -5.03 -21.83
CA VAL A 30 -4.60 -5.69 -21.62
C VAL A 30 -4.51 -7.14 -22.10
N LYS A 31 -4.76 -8.08 -21.19
CA LYS A 31 -4.62 -9.51 -21.40
C LYS A 31 -5.78 -10.24 -20.71
N THR A 32 -6.76 -10.65 -21.50
CA THR A 32 -7.96 -11.40 -21.06
C THR A 32 -7.84 -12.90 -21.33
N ASP A 33 -6.69 -13.34 -21.83
CA ASP A 33 -6.33 -14.69 -22.23
C ASP A 33 -5.97 -15.61 -21.05
N VAL A 34 -5.80 -15.06 -19.84
CA VAL A 34 -5.62 -15.82 -18.60
C VAL A 34 -6.85 -15.65 -17.70
N PRO A 35 -7.84 -16.57 -17.77
CA PRO A 35 -9.08 -16.45 -17.01
C PRO A 35 -8.84 -16.42 -15.49
N GLY A 36 -9.49 -15.50 -14.80
CA GLY A 36 -9.47 -15.40 -13.33
C GLY A 36 -8.22 -14.76 -12.72
N THR A 37 -7.15 -14.55 -13.49
CA THR A 37 -5.93 -13.89 -13.01
C THR A 37 -6.04 -12.37 -13.16
N PRO A 38 -5.84 -11.58 -12.09
CA PRO A 38 -5.91 -10.12 -12.16
C PRO A 38 -4.76 -9.53 -12.98
N MET A 39 -3.51 -9.93 -12.68
CA MET A 39 -2.31 -9.53 -13.42
C MET A 39 -1.29 -10.65 -13.42
N TYR A 40 -0.33 -10.61 -14.35
CA TYR A 40 0.83 -11.50 -14.39
C TYR A 40 2.03 -10.82 -15.06
N ALA A 41 3.23 -11.09 -14.55
CA ALA A 41 4.48 -10.70 -15.18
C ALA A 41 4.95 -11.74 -16.20
N HIS A 42 5.40 -11.30 -17.37
CA HIS A 42 5.96 -12.17 -18.40
C HIS A 42 7.02 -11.43 -19.23
N ARG A 43 7.78 -12.18 -20.02
CA ARG A 43 8.77 -11.65 -20.95
C ARG A 43 8.48 -12.14 -22.36
N ASP A 44 8.41 -11.21 -23.31
CA ASP A 44 8.35 -11.51 -24.75
C ASP A 44 9.63 -11.00 -25.45
N ASP A 45 9.67 -11.07 -26.78
CA ASP A 45 10.79 -10.59 -27.60
C ASP A 45 11.08 -9.08 -27.46
N GLN A 46 10.14 -8.31 -26.92
CA GLN A 46 10.25 -6.87 -26.65
C GLN A 46 10.62 -6.57 -25.19
N GLY A 47 10.84 -7.60 -24.37
CA GLY A 47 11.25 -7.50 -22.97
C GLY A 47 10.12 -7.81 -21.97
N ASP A 48 10.32 -7.39 -20.72
CA ASP A 48 9.34 -7.65 -19.65
C ASP A 48 8.07 -6.81 -19.83
N PHE A 49 6.92 -7.41 -19.51
CA PHE A 49 5.63 -6.75 -19.47
C PHE A 49 4.76 -7.30 -18.34
N ILE A 50 3.71 -6.55 -18.01
CA ILE A 50 2.65 -6.98 -17.10
C ILE A 50 1.36 -7.07 -17.89
N GLY A 51 0.79 -8.28 -17.98
CA GLY A 51 -0.55 -8.49 -18.49
C GLY A 51 -1.57 -8.22 -17.38
N TYR A 52 -2.70 -7.59 -17.70
CA TYR A 52 -3.78 -7.38 -16.73
C TYR A 52 -5.17 -7.63 -17.31
N ASN A 53 -6.08 -8.09 -16.46
CA ASN A 53 -7.49 -8.26 -16.76
C ASN A 53 -8.32 -7.13 -16.14
N PRO A 54 -8.84 -6.17 -16.93
CA PRO A 54 -9.55 -5.00 -16.42
C PRO A 54 -10.77 -5.36 -15.57
N GLY A 55 -11.53 -6.40 -15.95
CA GLY A 55 -12.73 -6.83 -15.23
C GLY A 55 -12.40 -7.39 -13.84
N VAL A 56 -11.34 -8.19 -13.74
CA VAL A 56 -10.91 -8.78 -12.46
C VAL A 56 -10.31 -7.70 -11.56
N CYS A 57 -9.44 -6.83 -12.08
CA CYS A 57 -8.90 -5.69 -11.33
C CYS A 57 -10.02 -4.76 -10.82
N SER A 58 -11.07 -4.54 -11.63
CA SER A 58 -12.23 -3.78 -11.18
C SER A 58 -12.99 -4.43 -10.05
N ALA A 59 -13.21 -5.74 -10.12
CA ALA A 59 -13.92 -6.47 -9.08
C ALA A 59 -13.12 -6.52 -7.76
N MET A 60 -11.79 -6.54 -7.86
CA MET A 60 -10.86 -6.53 -6.74
C MET A 60 -10.73 -5.14 -6.10
N GLY A 61 -10.86 -4.07 -6.88
CA GLY A 61 -10.73 -2.68 -6.44
C GLY A 61 -9.30 -2.14 -6.59
N ALA A 62 -9.17 -0.81 -6.61
CA ALA A 62 -7.93 -0.12 -6.98
C ALA A 62 -6.75 -0.42 -6.03
N ASP A 63 -6.99 -0.47 -4.72
CA ASP A 63 -5.93 -0.71 -3.72
C ASP A 63 -5.35 -2.13 -3.81
N ALA A 64 -6.20 -3.13 -3.91
CA ALA A 64 -5.77 -4.51 -4.08
C ALA A 64 -5.12 -4.73 -5.47
N SER A 65 -5.61 -4.05 -6.51
CA SER A 65 -4.96 -4.02 -7.82
C SER A 65 -3.57 -3.38 -7.79
N LEU A 66 -3.36 -2.35 -6.96
CA LEU A 66 -2.04 -1.74 -6.79
C LEU A 66 -1.07 -2.74 -6.17
N PHE A 67 -1.51 -3.46 -5.14
CA PHE A 67 -0.68 -4.47 -4.50
C PHE A 67 -0.26 -5.54 -5.49
N VAL A 68 -1.21 -6.08 -6.26
CA VAL A 68 -0.93 -7.10 -7.29
C VAL A 68 0.04 -6.56 -8.34
N LEU A 69 -0.10 -5.31 -8.78
CA LEU A 69 0.86 -4.70 -9.70
C LEU A 69 2.28 -4.66 -9.10
N LEU A 70 2.41 -4.20 -7.86
CA LEU A 70 3.71 -4.15 -7.17
C LEU A 70 4.30 -5.56 -7.01
N HIS A 71 3.47 -6.58 -6.79
CA HIS A 71 3.87 -7.98 -6.75
C HIS A 71 4.41 -8.45 -8.12
N GLU A 72 3.74 -8.16 -9.23
CA GLU A 72 4.23 -8.49 -10.58
C GLU A 72 5.55 -7.76 -10.91
N LEU A 73 5.70 -6.51 -10.47
CA LEU A 73 6.98 -5.81 -10.57
C LEU A 73 8.09 -6.51 -9.75
N GLY A 74 7.74 -7.12 -8.63
CA GLY A 74 8.64 -7.97 -7.85
C GLY A 74 9.14 -9.17 -8.66
N HIS A 75 8.24 -9.86 -9.39
CA HIS A 75 8.65 -10.94 -10.28
C HIS A 75 9.67 -10.48 -11.33
N ILE A 76 9.44 -9.33 -11.96
CA ILE A 76 10.39 -8.79 -12.94
C ILE A 76 11.72 -8.40 -12.25
N LYS A 77 11.66 -7.70 -11.11
CA LYS A 77 12.84 -7.20 -10.40
C LYS A 77 13.77 -8.32 -9.93
N HIS A 78 13.20 -9.44 -9.50
CA HIS A 78 13.96 -10.64 -9.09
C HIS A 78 14.36 -11.54 -10.27
N GLY A 79 13.97 -11.18 -11.50
CA GLY A 79 14.27 -11.95 -12.70
C GLY A 79 13.50 -13.27 -12.79
N HIS A 80 12.31 -13.34 -12.18
CA HIS A 80 11.44 -14.52 -12.26
C HIS A 80 10.80 -14.69 -13.64
N THR A 81 10.81 -13.66 -14.48
CA THR A 81 10.36 -13.68 -15.88
C THR A 81 11.44 -14.12 -16.86
N ASP A 82 12.69 -14.31 -16.42
CA ASP A 82 13.82 -14.65 -17.29
C ASP A 82 13.91 -16.17 -17.52
N PRO A 83 13.68 -16.65 -18.75
CA PRO A 83 13.66 -18.08 -19.02
C PRO A 83 14.99 -18.80 -18.84
N SER A 84 16.10 -18.07 -18.96
CA SER A 84 17.43 -18.62 -18.73
C SER A 84 17.71 -18.94 -17.26
N ARG A 85 16.95 -18.34 -16.33
CA ARG A 85 17.05 -18.58 -14.88
C ARG A 85 16.24 -19.80 -14.43
N GLY A 86 15.88 -20.66 -15.40
CA GLY A 86 14.90 -21.71 -15.23
C GLY A 86 13.53 -21.08 -15.07
N THR A 87 12.89 -20.67 -16.16
CA THR A 87 11.44 -20.56 -16.13
C THR A 87 10.90 -21.78 -16.80
N ASP A 88 10.12 -22.51 -16.05
CA ASP A 88 8.71 -22.59 -16.38
C ASP A 88 8.00 -22.60 -15.04
N GLY A 89 6.84 -21.95 -14.94
CA GLY A 89 5.88 -22.20 -13.86
C GLY A 89 5.35 -23.65 -13.88
N TYR A 90 6.16 -24.62 -14.31
CA TYR A 90 5.89 -26.04 -14.50
C TYR A 90 7.01 -26.92 -13.91
N GLY A 91 8.26 -26.43 -13.80
CA GLY A 91 9.44 -27.27 -13.48
C GLY A 91 9.97 -27.20 -12.05
N TYR A 92 9.59 -26.20 -11.24
CA TYR A 92 9.95 -26.19 -9.82
C TYR A 92 8.91 -26.97 -9.02
N GLY A 93 9.38 -27.89 -8.17
CA GLY A 93 8.56 -28.45 -7.09
C GLY A 93 7.97 -27.34 -6.23
N ASN A 94 6.88 -27.62 -5.51
CA ASN A 94 6.05 -26.64 -4.81
C ASN A 94 6.84 -25.58 -4.00
N ALA A 95 7.95 -25.99 -3.37
CA ALA A 95 8.84 -25.12 -2.60
C ALA A 95 9.50 -23.98 -3.43
N GLY A 96 9.90 -24.24 -4.68
CA GLY A 96 10.53 -23.22 -5.53
C GLY A 96 9.55 -22.16 -6.02
N ARG A 97 8.27 -22.52 -6.19
CA ARG A 97 7.20 -21.57 -6.49
C ARG A 97 6.90 -20.67 -5.30
N VAL A 98 6.75 -21.26 -4.12
CA VAL A 98 6.51 -20.52 -2.86
C VAL A 98 7.62 -19.49 -2.58
N GLY A 99 8.89 -19.83 -2.84
CA GLY A 99 10.01 -18.89 -2.66
C GLY A 99 9.94 -17.67 -3.59
N ARG A 100 9.60 -17.84 -4.87
CA ARG A 100 9.48 -16.74 -5.84
C ARG A 100 8.35 -15.78 -5.48
N GLU A 101 7.23 -16.34 -5.05
CA GLU A 101 6.06 -15.58 -4.62
C GLU A 101 6.34 -14.81 -3.34
N THR A 102 7.08 -15.41 -2.40
CA THR A 102 7.53 -14.74 -1.18
C THR A 102 8.38 -13.52 -1.49
N HIS A 103 9.34 -13.62 -2.43
CA HIS A 103 10.13 -12.45 -2.85
C HIS A 103 9.26 -11.36 -3.51
N ALA A 104 8.27 -11.75 -4.31
CA ALA A 104 7.35 -10.81 -4.96
C ALA A 104 6.44 -10.10 -3.95
N ASP A 105 5.89 -10.82 -2.97
CA ASP A 105 5.10 -10.25 -1.87
C ASP A 105 5.97 -9.36 -0.95
N GLU A 106 7.21 -9.76 -0.70
CA GLU A 106 8.23 -8.97 0.01
C GLU A 106 8.48 -7.63 -0.68
N TYR A 107 8.71 -7.68 -1.98
CA TYR A 107 8.92 -6.51 -2.81
C TYR A 107 7.68 -5.61 -2.81
N ALA A 108 6.48 -6.18 -2.97
CA ALA A 108 5.22 -5.44 -2.97
C ALA A 108 4.99 -4.69 -1.66
N CYS A 109 5.16 -5.36 -0.52
CA CYS A 109 5.07 -4.74 0.81
C CYS A 109 6.10 -3.60 0.97
N ALA A 110 7.34 -3.82 0.56
CA ALA A 110 8.39 -2.80 0.65
C ALA A 110 8.07 -1.57 -0.23
N GLN A 111 7.65 -1.79 -1.48
CA GLN A 111 7.31 -0.72 -2.40
C GLN A 111 6.04 0.03 -1.98
N ALA A 112 5.04 -0.64 -1.43
CA ALA A 112 3.85 0.03 -0.91
C ALA A 112 4.21 1.05 0.17
N ILE A 113 5.11 0.69 1.10
CA ILE A 113 5.60 1.59 2.15
C ILE A 113 6.47 2.71 1.55
N ALA A 114 7.37 2.38 0.62
CA ALA A 114 8.31 3.35 0.05
C ALA A 114 7.64 4.40 -0.84
N LEU A 115 6.72 3.96 -1.70
CA LEU A 115 6.07 4.79 -2.72
C LEU A 115 4.79 5.45 -2.20
N TYR A 116 4.07 4.77 -1.31
CA TYR A 116 2.75 5.17 -0.83
C TYR A 116 2.66 5.17 0.71
N PRO A 117 3.57 5.88 1.42
CA PRO A 117 3.71 5.77 2.88
C PRO A 117 2.47 6.17 3.68
N ASN A 118 1.54 6.95 3.13
CA ASN A 118 0.31 7.32 3.82
C ASN A 118 -0.85 6.33 3.56
N ASP A 119 -0.70 5.47 2.54
CA ASP A 119 -1.78 4.65 2.01
C ASP A 119 -1.42 3.15 1.98
N ALA A 120 -0.17 2.79 2.28
CA ALA A 120 0.30 1.40 2.31
C ALA A 120 -0.56 0.50 3.19
N GLY A 121 -1.11 1.03 4.30
CA GLY A 121 -2.04 0.29 5.16
C GLY A 121 -3.37 -0.05 4.47
N ASN A 122 -3.88 0.84 3.61
CA ASN A 122 -5.09 0.59 2.82
C ASN A 122 -4.80 -0.46 1.75
N ILE A 123 -3.68 -0.30 1.03
CA ILE A 123 -3.18 -1.23 0.01
C ILE A 123 -3.07 -2.64 0.59
N TYR A 124 -2.39 -2.79 1.73
CA TYR A 124 -2.26 -4.07 2.44
C TYR A 124 -3.62 -4.64 2.86
N THR A 125 -4.47 -3.83 3.51
CA THR A 125 -5.76 -4.30 4.04
C THR A 125 -6.67 -4.79 2.91
N ALA A 126 -6.71 -4.07 1.78
CA ALA A 126 -7.51 -4.44 0.63
C ALA A 126 -7.02 -5.74 -0.01
N ALA A 127 -5.72 -5.88 -0.23
CA ALA A 127 -5.12 -7.11 -0.77
C ALA A 127 -5.38 -8.31 0.16
N HIS A 128 -5.20 -8.13 1.47
CA HIS A 128 -5.38 -9.20 2.45
C HIS A 128 -6.84 -9.67 2.47
N SER A 129 -7.77 -8.72 2.44
CA SER A 129 -9.21 -8.98 2.41
C SER A 129 -9.63 -9.69 1.12
N TYR A 130 -9.03 -9.33 -0.02
CA TYR A 130 -9.27 -10.00 -1.30
C TYR A 130 -8.86 -11.48 -1.23
N PHE A 131 -7.59 -11.75 -0.89
CA PHE A 131 -7.05 -13.12 -0.86
C PHE A 131 -7.76 -14.03 0.16
N THR A 132 -8.11 -13.50 1.32
CA THR A 132 -8.84 -14.28 2.33
C THR A 132 -10.29 -14.57 1.93
N ARG A 133 -10.92 -13.73 1.12
CA ARG A 133 -12.31 -13.91 0.67
C ARG A 133 -12.42 -14.84 -0.53
N THR A 134 -11.51 -14.73 -1.50
CA THR A 134 -11.55 -15.55 -2.71
C THR A 134 -11.32 -17.02 -2.36
N ASN A 135 -10.46 -17.29 -1.36
CA ASN A 135 -10.06 -18.64 -0.94
C ASN A 135 -9.77 -19.52 -2.17
N GLY A 136 -9.19 -18.93 -3.22
CA GLY A 136 -8.90 -19.62 -4.46
C GLY A 136 -7.79 -20.62 -4.23
N ASP A 137 -7.84 -21.73 -4.96
CA ASP A 137 -6.80 -22.77 -4.95
C ASP A 137 -5.43 -22.28 -5.44
N GLY A 138 -5.33 -21.00 -5.85
CA GLY A 138 -4.22 -20.45 -6.58
C GLY A 138 -4.36 -20.76 -8.07
N GLY A 139 -3.79 -19.92 -8.92
CA GLY A 139 -3.70 -20.21 -10.34
C GLY A 139 -2.60 -21.24 -10.64
N GLY A 140 -2.44 -21.63 -11.91
CA GLY A 140 -1.31 -22.47 -12.33
C GLY A 140 0.08 -21.87 -12.03
N HIS A 141 0.13 -20.58 -11.67
CA HIS A 141 1.35 -19.80 -11.44
C HIS A 141 1.54 -19.34 -9.98
N HIS A 142 0.48 -19.31 -9.16
CA HIS A 142 0.54 -18.77 -7.80
C HIS A 142 0.00 -19.79 -6.77
N PRO A 143 0.53 -19.83 -5.54
CA PRO A 143 0.02 -20.66 -4.46
C PRO A 143 -1.40 -20.22 -4.06
N PRO A 144 -2.11 -21.05 -3.28
CA PRO A 144 -3.44 -20.72 -2.78
C PRO A 144 -3.50 -19.36 -2.08
N ASP A 145 -4.60 -18.65 -2.29
CA ASP A 145 -4.76 -17.28 -1.81
C ASP A 145 -4.59 -17.16 -0.28
N ILE A 146 -5.01 -18.18 0.47
CA ILE A 146 -4.85 -18.22 1.93
C ILE A 146 -3.37 -18.25 2.37
N GLN A 147 -2.51 -18.93 1.61
CA GLN A 147 -1.07 -18.97 1.88
C GLN A 147 -0.42 -17.63 1.55
N ARG A 148 -0.86 -16.99 0.46
CA ARG A 148 -0.43 -15.64 0.08
C ARG A 148 -0.81 -14.60 1.14
N ALA A 149 -2.03 -14.67 1.66
CA ALA A 149 -2.48 -13.78 2.74
C ALA A 149 -1.59 -13.89 3.98
N ALA A 150 -1.25 -15.11 4.40
CA ALA A 150 -0.37 -15.35 5.54
C ALA A 150 1.07 -14.84 5.31
N SER A 151 1.63 -15.10 4.12
CA SER A 151 2.95 -14.58 3.71
C SER A 151 2.98 -13.06 3.76
N MET A 152 1.99 -12.42 3.13
CA MET A 152 1.88 -10.97 3.10
C MET A 152 1.71 -10.37 4.49
N GLU A 153 0.91 -10.99 5.37
CA GLU A 153 0.77 -10.55 6.76
C GLU A 153 2.11 -10.59 7.51
N GLN A 154 2.89 -11.66 7.34
CA GLN A 154 4.23 -11.77 7.92
C GLN A 154 5.14 -10.64 7.42
N GLN A 155 5.16 -10.38 6.11
CA GLN A 155 6.01 -9.35 5.51
C GLN A 155 5.59 -7.94 5.94
N TRP A 156 4.29 -7.68 5.99
CA TRP A 156 3.76 -6.42 6.51
C TRP A 156 4.19 -6.18 7.95
N ARG A 157 4.05 -7.18 8.83
CA ARG A 157 4.44 -7.07 10.25
C ARG A 157 5.93 -6.77 10.40
N LEU A 158 6.80 -7.46 9.66
CA LEU A 158 8.25 -7.22 9.70
C LEU A 158 8.59 -5.79 9.27
N ARG A 159 8.01 -5.33 8.17
CA ARG A 159 8.38 -4.06 7.53
C ARG A 159 7.69 -2.84 8.12
N SER A 160 6.70 -3.00 8.98
CA SER A 160 5.93 -1.89 9.59
C SER A 160 6.31 -1.58 11.04
N THR A 161 7.45 -2.09 11.51
CA THR A 161 7.94 -1.96 12.90
C THR A 161 8.89 -0.79 13.14
N PHE A 162 9.32 -0.07 12.10
CA PHE A 162 10.26 1.04 12.24
C PHE A 162 9.61 2.25 12.95
N ASP A 163 10.44 3.04 13.64
CA ASP A 163 10.00 4.21 14.41
C ASP A 163 9.62 5.36 13.47
N THR A 164 8.43 5.93 13.71
CA THR A 164 7.83 6.97 12.88
C THR A 164 7.15 8.05 13.72
N GLN A 165 7.10 9.26 13.20
CA GLN A 165 6.32 10.35 13.74
C GLN A 165 5.21 10.72 12.76
N ILE A 166 4.14 11.33 13.26
CA ILE A 166 3.08 11.87 12.41
C ILE A 166 3.26 13.38 12.39
N ARG A 167 3.48 13.97 11.21
CA ARG A 167 3.46 15.41 11.06
C ARG A 167 2.02 15.88 10.89
N PHE A 168 1.60 16.73 11.81
CA PHE A 168 0.31 17.40 11.79
C PHE A 168 0.49 18.78 11.16
N HIS A 169 -0.21 19.06 10.06
CA HIS A 169 -0.11 20.35 9.36
C HIS A 169 -1.23 21.31 9.75
N ASN A 170 -0.90 22.60 9.77
CA ASN A 170 -1.88 23.68 9.70
C ASN A 170 -2.29 23.81 8.23
N ASP A 171 -3.48 23.34 7.88
CA ASP A 171 -4.09 23.66 6.59
C ASP A 171 -5.20 24.67 6.86
N ASP A 172 -5.38 25.66 5.98
CA ASP A 172 -6.41 26.70 6.14
C ASP A 172 -7.83 26.10 6.24
N ALA A 173 -8.00 24.89 5.70
CA ALA A 173 -9.23 24.11 5.77
C ALA A 173 -9.46 23.40 7.12
N PHE A 174 -8.49 23.40 8.04
CA PHE A 174 -8.55 22.70 9.32
C PHE A 174 -8.38 23.66 10.52
N PRO A 175 -9.47 24.06 11.20
CA PRO A 175 -9.43 25.08 12.24
C PRO A 175 -8.68 24.64 13.50
N LYS A 176 -8.05 25.59 14.22
CA LYS A 176 -7.37 25.34 15.51
C LYS A 176 -8.23 24.62 16.55
N THR A 177 -9.53 24.92 16.57
CA THR A 177 -10.51 24.23 17.45
C THR A 177 -10.59 22.73 17.13
N GLY A 178 -10.52 22.37 15.85
CA GLY A 178 -10.46 20.98 15.41
C GLY A 178 -9.16 20.28 15.79
N ALA A 179 -8.03 20.97 15.65
CA ALA A 179 -6.72 20.43 16.07
C ALA A 179 -6.70 20.12 17.57
N ARG A 180 -7.24 21.04 18.38
CA ARG A 180 -7.38 20.83 19.82
C ARG A 180 -8.27 19.62 20.15
N SER A 181 -9.42 19.48 19.48
CA SER A 181 -10.32 18.35 19.68
C SER A 181 -9.69 17.01 19.30
N VAL A 182 -8.93 16.95 18.20
CA VAL A 182 -8.19 15.75 17.81
C VAL A 182 -7.13 15.41 18.85
N LEU A 183 -6.31 16.37 19.28
CA LEU A 183 -5.26 16.12 20.27
C LEU A 183 -5.86 15.70 21.64
N ALA A 184 -6.99 16.29 22.04
CA ALA A 184 -7.70 15.89 23.26
C ALA A 184 -8.26 14.46 23.15
N TRP A 185 -8.84 14.10 22.01
CA TRP A 185 -9.32 12.74 21.75
C TRP A 185 -8.18 11.70 21.78
N LEU A 186 -6.99 12.09 21.34
CA LEU A 186 -5.77 11.27 21.44
C LEU A 186 -5.18 11.20 22.87
N GLY A 187 -5.79 11.88 23.85
CA GLY A 187 -5.33 11.87 25.24
C GLY A 187 -4.07 12.71 25.49
N VAL A 188 -3.71 13.63 24.57
CA VAL A 188 -2.58 14.56 24.77
C VAL A 188 -2.93 15.52 25.91
N SER A 189 -1.99 15.81 26.81
CA SER A 189 -2.26 16.70 27.95
C SER A 189 -2.55 18.13 27.50
N LEU A 190 -3.30 18.91 28.29
CA LEU A 190 -3.67 20.28 27.92
C LEU A 190 -2.45 21.18 27.65
N VAL A 191 -1.37 21.00 28.42
CA VAL A 191 -0.12 21.75 28.25
C VAL A 191 0.53 21.39 26.90
N GLU A 192 0.66 20.09 26.60
CA GLU A 192 1.22 19.64 25.33
C GLU A 192 0.36 20.05 24.13
N GLN A 193 -0.97 20.06 24.28
CA GLN A 193 -1.87 20.59 23.25
C GLN A 193 -1.55 22.05 22.93
N GLN A 194 -1.34 22.89 23.95
CA GLN A 194 -1.03 24.32 23.77
C GLN A 194 0.31 24.50 23.05
N ASP A 195 1.34 23.78 23.48
CA ASP A 195 2.68 23.83 22.86
C ASP A 195 2.66 23.37 21.39
N MET A 196 1.90 22.30 21.10
CA MET A 196 1.73 21.81 19.73
C MET A 196 0.99 22.81 18.87
N LEU A 197 -0.12 23.40 19.35
CA LEU A 197 -0.88 24.40 18.60
C LEU A 197 -0.05 25.67 18.33
N ALA A 198 0.75 26.12 19.31
CA ALA A 198 1.69 27.24 19.12
C ALA A 198 2.76 26.91 18.07
N THR A 199 3.26 25.66 18.07
CA THR A 199 4.24 25.19 17.06
C THR A 199 3.62 25.14 15.67
N ILE A 200 2.39 24.63 15.54
CA ILE A 200 1.62 24.58 14.30
C ILE A 200 1.42 26.00 13.74
N GLU A 201 1.09 26.97 14.59
CA GLU A 201 0.95 28.37 14.21
C GLU A 201 2.27 28.99 13.75
N ALA A 202 3.35 28.75 14.48
CA ALA A 202 4.65 29.36 14.18
C ALA A 202 5.35 28.73 12.96
N LYS A 203 5.15 27.42 12.72
CA LYS A 203 5.93 26.63 11.74
C LYS A 203 5.07 25.96 10.66
N GLY A 204 3.76 26.14 10.70
CA GLY A 204 2.81 25.46 9.81
C GLY A 204 2.63 23.97 10.07
N SER A 205 3.39 23.36 10.99
CA SER A 205 3.25 21.95 11.36
C SER A 205 3.89 21.61 12.72
N ALA A 206 3.43 20.53 13.34
CA ALA A 206 4.08 19.94 14.51
C ALA A 206 4.20 18.42 14.38
N ALA A 207 5.26 17.86 14.97
CA ALA A 207 5.42 16.42 15.09
C ALA A 207 4.58 15.91 16.27
N LEU A 208 3.60 15.07 15.97
CA LEU A 208 2.88 14.25 16.92
C LEU A 208 3.76 13.01 17.19
N ARG A 209 4.02 12.72 18.47
CA ARG A 209 4.86 11.60 18.94
C ARG A 209 4.15 10.83 20.05
N GLY A 210 4.58 9.59 20.29
CA GLY A 210 3.99 8.72 21.30
C GLY A 210 4.12 9.28 22.73
N PRO A 211 3.38 8.71 23.70
CA PRO A 211 3.38 9.16 25.10
C PRO A 211 4.77 9.19 25.76
N THR A 212 5.72 8.40 25.25
CA THR A 212 7.11 8.32 25.75
C THR A 212 8.06 9.28 25.01
N LYS A 213 7.54 10.17 24.16
CA LYS A 213 8.29 10.99 23.18
C LYS A 213 9.09 10.19 22.13
N LYS A 214 9.02 8.84 22.18
CA LYS A 214 9.42 7.97 21.07
C LYS A 214 8.35 8.01 19.98
N GLY A 215 8.73 7.72 18.74
CA GLY A 215 7.76 7.56 17.67
C GLY A 215 6.85 6.35 17.90
N TRP A 216 5.90 6.17 16.99
CA TRP A 216 5.12 4.95 16.88
C TRP A 216 5.77 4.03 15.86
N THR A 217 5.52 2.72 15.99
CA THR A 217 5.73 1.83 14.84
C THR A 217 4.92 2.34 13.65
N TYR A 218 5.45 2.22 12.43
CA TYR A 218 4.77 2.64 11.22
C TYR A 218 3.32 2.09 11.11
N ALA A 219 3.10 0.82 11.44
CA ALA A 219 1.75 0.24 11.48
C ALA A 219 0.82 0.99 12.45
N LYS A 220 1.31 1.34 13.64
CA LYS A 220 0.52 2.07 14.62
C LYS A 220 0.25 3.51 14.18
N ALA A 221 1.22 4.16 13.51
CA ALA A 221 1.04 5.48 12.93
C ALA A 221 -0.03 5.48 11.83
N LEU A 222 -0.05 4.48 10.95
CA LEU A 222 -1.09 4.30 9.93
C LEU A 222 -2.48 4.14 10.55
N THR A 223 -2.61 3.27 11.56
CA THR A 223 -3.88 3.11 12.29
C THR A 223 -4.31 4.44 12.90
N LEU A 224 -3.39 5.18 13.52
CA LEU A 224 -3.71 6.46 14.15
C LEU A 224 -4.17 7.51 13.13
N VAL A 225 -3.51 7.62 11.98
CA VAL A 225 -3.92 8.53 10.90
C VAL A 225 -5.33 8.20 10.41
N ARG A 226 -5.63 6.91 10.21
CA ARG A 226 -6.97 6.44 9.83
C ARG A 226 -8.00 6.82 10.89
N ASP A 227 -7.72 6.51 12.15
CA ASP A 227 -8.66 6.75 13.24
C ASP A 227 -8.89 8.26 13.46
N ILE A 228 -7.87 9.10 13.28
CA ILE A 228 -8.03 10.57 13.29
C ILE A 228 -8.94 11.01 12.14
N LYS A 229 -8.71 10.55 10.90
CA LYS A 229 -9.53 10.92 9.74
C LYS A 229 -11.00 10.54 9.93
N VAL A 230 -11.27 9.37 10.51
CA VAL A 230 -12.62 8.89 10.84
C VAL A 230 -13.19 9.68 12.03
N GLY A 231 -12.41 9.83 13.09
CA GLY A 231 -12.73 10.53 14.34
C GLY A 231 -13.12 12.00 14.13
N CYS A 232 -12.47 12.68 13.18
CA CYS A 232 -12.78 14.06 12.78
C CYS A 232 -14.28 14.24 12.43
N ARG A 233 -14.92 13.22 11.82
CA ARG A 233 -16.36 13.27 11.51
C ARG A 233 -17.24 13.28 12.76
N PHE A 234 -16.80 12.61 13.84
CA PHE A 234 -17.56 12.49 15.09
C PHE A 234 -17.43 13.72 16.00
N ILE A 235 -16.36 14.51 15.86
CA ILE A 235 -16.09 15.69 16.68
C ILE A 235 -16.48 17.01 15.97
N GLY A 236 -17.25 16.93 14.87
CA GLY A 236 -17.76 18.11 14.16
C GLY A 236 -16.73 18.82 13.27
N THR A 237 -15.64 18.14 12.90
CA THR A 237 -14.61 18.66 11.97
C THR A 237 -14.66 17.86 10.67
N PRO A 238 -15.53 18.21 9.70
CA PRO A 238 -15.79 17.37 8.53
C PRO A 238 -14.58 17.25 7.59
N VAL A 239 -13.69 18.24 7.60
CA VAL A 239 -12.40 18.18 6.90
C VAL A 239 -11.38 17.59 7.88
N PRO A 240 -10.75 16.45 7.56
CA PRO A 240 -9.68 15.91 8.39
C PRO A 240 -8.39 16.75 8.21
N PRO A 241 -7.52 16.79 9.23
CA PRO A 241 -6.25 17.48 9.10
C PRO A 241 -5.37 16.79 8.05
N ARG A 242 -4.48 17.57 7.43
CA ARG A 242 -3.40 17.00 6.65
C ARG A 242 -2.38 16.36 7.60
N LEU A 243 -2.25 15.04 7.50
CA LEU A 243 -1.34 14.22 8.28
C LEU A 243 -0.35 13.53 7.35
N ILE A 244 0.94 13.61 7.68
CA ILE A 244 2.02 12.94 6.93
C ILE A 244 2.75 12.02 7.89
N ILE A 245 2.88 10.74 7.53
CA ILE A 245 3.74 9.83 8.29
C ILE A 245 5.18 10.07 7.86
N GLU A 246 6.02 10.42 8.82
CA GLU A 246 7.45 10.64 8.61
C GLU A 246 8.24 9.60 9.39
N GLY A 247 9.14 8.89 8.71
CA GLY A 247 10.01 7.92 9.34
C GLY A 247 11.23 7.68 8.47
N PHE A 248 12.31 7.25 9.11
CA PHE A 248 13.38 6.62 8.37
C PHE A 248 12.88 5.24 7.93
N ASN A 249 12.50 5.12 6.66
CA ASN A 249 12.27 3.82 6.06
C ASN A 249 13.64 3.16 5.86
N PRO A 250 14.00 2.10 6.60
CA PRO A 250 15.30 1.44 6.46
C PRO A 250 15.44 0.67 5.13
N TYR A 251 14.38 0.66 4.30
CA TYR A 251 14.33 -0.05 3.02
C TYR A 251 14.43 0.89 1.80
N ASN A 252 14.73 2.17 2.00
CA ASN A 252 15.10 3.12 0.94
C ASN A 252 16.63 3.22 0.79
#